data_AF-A0A2U9IWU7-F1
#
_entry.id   AF-A0A2U9IWU7-F1
#
_cell.length_a   1.000
_cell.length_b   1.000
_cell.length_c   1.000
_cell.angle_alpha   90.00
_cell.angle_beta   90.00
_cell.angle_gamma   90.00
#
_symmetry.space_group_name_H-M   'P 1'
#
loop_
_entity.id
_entity.type
_entity.pdbx_description
1 polymer ?
#
loop_
_entity_poly.entity_id
_entity_poly.type
_entity_poly.pdbx_seq_one_letter_code
_entity_poly.pdbx_strand_id
1 'polypeptide(L)'
;MLADVRRLNWGYSAKLKLGKISFPVLVKAGKNSLDIVEEEGKFRVHLELVGEKDLHVTIRIEASNEVVRSSLEEGISRNLKEYAESICKFSKEKTPETPMITSFMKPFVRKVLDVRGEECPVPEIAAKKELTKMRPGEELEVLVDHPAAVDVTLPEVAKLMNCKYEMFNMGDYVSFIMLKLGDPVSNVRYVEALKTRQGIPELMKDMGFMAFLYSVFDKIVKQVPVDGLSPELLRFDGLSLVSSASIGRGWLLVALVEDEKILGVMLVMREQRLWNEDAISHLNKVKGIGNVFYLKS
;
A
#
# COMPACT_ATOMS: atom_id res chain seq x y z
N MET A 1 -1.82 -8.80 10.23
CA MET A 1 -2.27 -9.31 11.55
C MET A 1 -2.91 -8.21 12.37
N LEU A 2 -2.31 -7.03 12.50
CA LEU A 2 -3.01 -5.84 12.98
C LEU A 2 -3.87 -5.23 11.86
N ALA A 3 -5.00 -4.65 12.21
CA ALA A 3 -5.94 -3.94 11.34
C ALA A 3 -6.55 -2.76 12.13
N ASP A 4 -7.24 -1.85 11.45
CA ASP A 4 -7.90 -0.69 12.07
C ASP A 4 -6.99 0.09 13.04
N VAL A 5 -5.71 0.24 12.70
CA VAL A 5 -4.74 0.91 13.56
C VAL A 5 -5.13 2.38 13.70
N ARG A 6 -5.08 2.96 14.90
CA ARG A 6 -5.36 4.38 15.15
C ARG A 6 -4.31 4.93 16.08
N ARG A 7 -3.68 6.03 15.70
CA ARG A 7 -2.67 6.68 16.52
C ARG A 7 -3.31 7.32 17.76
N LEU A 8 -2.65 7.15 18.90
CA LEU A 8 -2.93 7.79 20.17
C LEU A 8 -1.75 8.69 20.54
N ASN A 9 -1.91 9.54 21.55
CA ASN A 9 -0.82 10.42 22.02
C ASN A 9 0.41 9.67 22.54
N TRP A 10 0.25 8.40 22.92
CA TRP A 10 1.29 7.59 23.58
C TRP A 10 1.57 6.24 22.88
N GLY A 11 0.92 5.97 21.76
CA GLY A 11 0.97 4.67 21.08
C GLY A 11 -0.11 4.56 20.01
N TYR A 12 -0.71 3.38 19.88
CA TYR A 12 -1.76 3.09 18.92
C TYR A 12 -2.84 2.21 19.56
N SER A 13 -4.07 2.32 19.08
CA SER A 13 -5.10 1.30 19.26
C SER A 13 -5.25 0.54 17.94
N ALA A 14 -5.58 -0.74 17.97
CA ALA A 14 -5.73 -1.55 16.77
C ALA A 14 -6.62 -2.76 17.04
N LYS A 15 -6.91 -3.51 15.99
CA LYS A 15 -7.49 -4.85 16.06
C LYS A 15 -6.48 -5.90 15.64
N LEU A 16 -6.14 -6.82 16.52
CA LEU A 16 -5.32 -7.99 16.21
C LEU A 16 -6.23 -9.12 15.73
N LYS A 17 -6.06 -9.53 14.47
CA LYS A 17 -6.81 -10.64 13.84
C LYS A 17 -6.06 -11.96 13.96
N LEU A 18 -6.67 -12.95 14.60
CA LEU A 18 -6.23 -14.35 14.63
C LEU A 18 -7.30 -15.22 13.94
N GLY A 19 -7.07 -15.55 12.67
CA GLY A 19 -8.07 -16.22 11.85
C GLY A 19 -9.34 -15.37 11.71
N LYS A 20 -10.48 -15.90 12.17
CA LYS A 20 -11.78 -15.19 12.16
C LYS A 20 -12.04 -14.35 13.42
N ILE A 21 -11.20 -14.47 14.44
CA ILE A 21 -11.36 -13.78 15.72
C ILE A 21 -10.54 -12.50 15.69
N SER A 22 -11.06 -11.44 16.31
CA SER A 22 -10.40 -10.14 16.40
C SER A 22 -10.38 -9.65 17.83
N PHE A 23 -9.23 -9.17 18.28
CA PHE A 23 -9.02 -8.65 19.63
C PHE A 23 -8.69 -7.15 19.56
N PRO A 24 -9.36 -6.29 20.34
CA PRO A 24 -8.93 -4.90 20.50
C PRO A 24 -7.61 -4.89 21.29
N VAL A 25 -6.61 -4.19 20.76
CA VAL A 25 -5.28 -4.13 21.34
C VAL A 25 -4.76 -2.71 21.37
N LEU A 26 -3.94 -2.43 22.38
CA LEU A 26 -3.12 -1.24 22.50
C LEU A 26 -1.69 -1.60 22.12
N VAL A 27 -1.09 -0.80 21.25
CA VAL A 27 0.25 -1.01 20.72
C VAL A 27 1.14 0.15 21.11
N LYS A 28 2.31 -0.13 21.66
CA LYS A 28 3.32 0.87 21.97
C LYS A 28 4.62 0.51 21.26
N ALA A 29 5.03 1.36 20.32
CA ALA A 29 6.32 1.27 19.69
C ALA A 29 7.38 2.00 20.53
N GLY A 30 8.42 1.27 20.92
CA GLY A 30 9.66 1.82 21.45
C GLY A 30 10.71 1.97 20.34
N LYS A 31 11.91 2.43 20.70
CA LYS A 31 13.01 2.61 19.73
C LYS A 31 13.36 1.31 19.01
N ASN A 32 13.48 0.21 19.77
CA ASN A 32 13.83 -1.12 19.28
C ASN A 32 12.85 -2.18 19.81
N SER A 33 11.64 -1.77 20.18
CA SER A 33 10.67 -2.68 20.79
C SER A 33 9.25 -2.39 20.35
N LEU A 34 8.39 -3.39 20.45
CA LEU A 34 6.96 -3.26 20.21
C LEU A 34 6.22 -4.03 21.30
N ASP A 35 5.44 -3.32 22.11
CA ASP A 35 4.50 -3.92 23.05
C ASP A 35 3.09 -3.93 22.43
N ILE A 36 2.41 -5.06 22.47
CA ILE A 36 0.99 -5.20 22.11
C ILE A 36 0.27 -5.78 23.32
N VAL A 37 -0.74 -5.10 23.82
CA VAL A 37 -1.52 -5.51 24.98
C VAL A 37 -2.98 -5.61 24.57
N GLU A 38 -3.63 -6.74 24.81
CA GLU A 38 -5.08 -6.86 24.63
C GLU A 38 -5.80 -6.12 25.75
N GLU A 39 -6.84 -5.35 25.42
CA GLU A 39 -7.46 -4.38 26.34
C GLU A 39 -8.07 -5.03 27.59
N GLU A 40 -8.51 -6.28 27.52
CA GLU A 40 -9.07 -7.06 28.63
C GLU A 40 -8.01 -7.95 29.32
N GLY A 41 -6.73 -7.77 28.98
CA GLY A 41 -5.62 -8.50 29.59
C GLY A 41 -5.50 -9.96 29.17
N LYS A 42 -6.15 -10.39 28.08
CA LYS A 42 -6.09 -11.80 27.63
C LYS A 42 -4.68 -12.22 27.23
N PHE A 43 -3.92 -11.30 26.65
CA PHE A 43 -2.54 -11.52 26.29
C PHE A 43 -1.74 -10.21 26.23
N ARG A 44 -0.43 -10.36 26.31
CA ARG A 44 0.58 -9.35 26.05
C ARG A 44 1.67 -9.94 25.17
N VAL A 45 2.07 -9.20 24.15
CA VAL A 45 3.19 -9.51 23.28
C VAL A 45 4.24 -8.42 23.46
N HIS A 46 5.48 -8.82 23.64
CA HIS A 46 6.63 -7.93 23.62
C HIS A 46 7.61 -8.43 22.54
N LEU A 47 7.91 -7.56 21.58
CA LEU A 47 8.94 -7.77 20.57
C LEU A 47 10.13 -6.88 20.87
N GLU A 48 11.33 -7.42 20.78
CA GLU A 48 12.57 -6.68 20.95
C GLU A 48 13.51 -6.97 19.78
N LEU A 49 13.96 -5.93 19.10
CA LEU A 49 14.86 -5.98 17.96
C LEU A 49 16.28 -5.70 18.45
N VAL A 50 17.17 -6.68 18.31
CA VAL A 50 18.55 -6.64 18.83
C VAL A 50 19.53 -6.99 17.71
N GLY A 51 20.55 -6.16 17.51
CA GLY A 51 21.71 -6.50 16.68
C GLY A 51 22.13 -5.39 15.71
N GLU A 52 23.44 -5.25 15.53
CA GLU A 52 24.05 -4.25 14.64
C GLU A 52 24.40 -4.79 13.25
N LYS A 53 24.75 -6.08 13.14
CA LYS A 53 25.08 -6.75 11.86
C LYS A 53 24.00 -7.73 11.41
N ASP A 54 23.55 -8.56 12.33
CA ASP A 54 22.44 -9.50 12.13
C ASP A 54 21.28 -9.08 13.05
N LEU A 55 20.10 -8.91 12.48
CA LEU A 55 18.90 -8.53 13.23
C LEU A 55 18.29 -9.78 13.89
N HIS A 56 18.37 -9.84 15.22
CA HIS A 56 17.66 -10.82 16.03
C HIS A 56 16.38 -10.20 16.59
N VAL A 57 15.26 -10.92 16.48
CA VAL A 57 13.98 -10.51 17.08
C VAL A 57 13.62 -11.46 18.20
N THR A 58 13.55 -10.94 19.43
CA THR A 58 13.05 -11.68 20.58
C THR A 58 11.55 -11.46 20.68
N ILE A 59 10.79 -12.56 20.75
CA ILE A 59 9.33 -12.55 20.90
C ILE A 59 9.01 -13.11 22.28
N ARG A 60 8.35 -12.32 23.14
CA ARG A 60 7.79 -12.78 24.43
C ARG A 60 6.28 -12.64 24.38
N ILE A 61 5.57 -13.72 24.68
CA ILE A 61 4.10 -13.75 24.66
C ILE A 61 3.62 -14.29 25.99
N GLU A 62 2.90 -13.45 26.71
CA GLU A 62 2.13 -13.82 27.90
C GLU A 62 0.68 -13.93 27.46
N ALA A 63 0.04 -15.08 27.68
CA ALA A 63 -1.37 -15.25 27.34
C ALA A 63 -2.06 -16.12 28.39
N SER A 64 -3.32 -15.79 28.66
CA SER A 64 -4.20 -16.57 29.55
C SER A 64 -4.57 -17.94 28.98
N ASN A 65 -4.35 -18.17 27.69
CA ASN A 65 -4.73 -19.38 26.97
C ASN A 65 -3.61 -19.82 26.02
N GLU A 66 -3.21 -21.10 26.09
CA GLU A 66 -2.09 -21.64 25.29
C GLU A 66 -2.40 -21.62 23.78
N VAL A 67 -3.64 -21.86 23.36
CA VAL A 67 -4.03 -21.80 21.94
C VAL A 67 -3.83 -20.38 21.39
N VAL A 68 -4.19 -19.36 22.19
CA VAL A 68 -3.94 -17.96 21.84
C VAL A 68 -2.44 -17.69 21.80
N ARG A 69 -1.67 -18.19 22.77
CA ARG A 69 -0.21 -18.08 22.82
C ARG A 69 0.44 -18.63 21.56
N SER A 70 0.17 -19.88 21.21
CA SER A 70 0.75 -20.55 20.04
C SER A 70 0.32 -19.87 18.74
N SER A 71 -0.94 -19.44 18.62
CA SER A 71 -1.43 -18.75 17.43
C SER A 71 -0.74 -17.39 17.23
N LEU A 72 -0.50 -16.65 18.31
CA LEU A 72 0.26 -15.40 18.27
C LEU A 72 1.73 -15.67 17.90
N GLU A 73 2.35 -16.68 18.51
CA GLU A 73 3.75 -17.05 18.26
C GLU A 73 3.97 -17.41 16.79
N GLU A 74 3.15 -18.29 16.24
CA GLU A 74 3.19 -18.66 14.82
C GLU A 74 2.89 -17.48 13.90
N GLY A 75 1.83 -16.73 14.19
CA GLY A 75 1.39 -15.60 13.36
C GLY A 75 2.43 -14.48 13.29
N ILE A 76 3.00 -14.10 14.43
CA ILE A 76 4.05 -13.08 14.52
C ILE A 76 5.32 -13.58 13.85
N SER A 77 5.76 -14.81 14.15
CA SER A 77 6.99 -15.37 13.57
C SER A 77 6.91 -15.46 12.05
N ARG A 78 5.74 -15.86 11.52
CA ARG A 78 5.50 -15.91 10.07
C ARG A 78 5.59 -14.51 9.46
N ASN A 79 4.89 -13.52 10.03
CA ASN A 79 4.94 -12.15 9.51
C ASN A 79 6.36 -11.58 9.57
N LEU A 80 7.09 -11.79 10.67
CA LEU A 80 8.47 -11.30 10.78
C LEU A 80 9.38 -11.92 9.73
N LYS A 81 9.23 -13.21 9.42
CA LYS A 81 9.96 -13.86 8.32
C LYS A 81 9.57 -13.30 6.95
N GLU A 82 8.27 -13.11 6.72
CA GLU A 82 7.73 -12.56 5.48
C GLU A 82 8.23 -11.14 5.20
N TYR A 83 8.33 -10.30 6.23
CA TYR A 83 8.81 -8.92 6.13
C TYR A 83 10.29 -8.75 6.44
N ALA A 84 11.06 -9.82 6.68
CA ALA A 84 12.44 -9.75 7.14
C ALA A 84 13.34 -8.93 6.19
N GLU A 85 13.23 -9.16 4.88
CA GLU A 85 14.00 -8.40 3.89
C GLU A 85 13.67 -6.90 3.91
N SER A 86 12.40 -6.54 4.07
CA SER A 86 11.95 -5.15 4.13
C SER A 86 12.43 -4.47 5.42
N ILE A 87 12.35 -5.16 6.56
CA ILE A 87 12.79 -4.67 7.87
C ILE A 87 14.31 -4.42 7.85
N CYS A 88 15.10 -5.35 7.30
CA CYS A 88 16.55 -5.20 7.25
C CYS A 88 17.01 -4.08 6.32
N LYS A 89 16.29 -3.82 5.21
CA LYS A 89 16.60 -2.71 4.28
C LYS A 89 16.36 -1.33 4.90
N PHE A 90 15.30 -1.17 5.69
CA PHE A 90 14.98 0.11 6.35
C PHE A 90 16.05 0.57 7.37
N SER A 91 16.91 -0.33 7.88
CA SER A 91 18.00 0.06 8.79
C SER A 91 19.19 0.75 8.10
N LYS A 92 19.29 0.67 6.77
CA LYS A 92 20.42 1.25 6.00
C LYS A 92 20.15 2.64 5.46
N GLU A 93 18.89 3.05 5.34
CA GLU A 93 18.52 4.41 4.99
C GLU A 93 18.34 5.19 6.28
N LYS A 94 19.16 6.23 6.49
CA LYS A 94 18.95 7.19 7.58
C LYS A 94 17.55 7.76 7.41
N THR A 95 16.62 7.37 8.30
CA THR A 95 15.40 8.13 8.51
C THR A 95 15.84 9.57 8.79
N PRO A 96 15.44 10.57 7.98
CA PRO A 96 15.74 11.94 8.33
C PRO A 96 15.10 12.19 9.70
N GLU A 97 15.91 12.56 10.68
CA GLU A 97 15.42 12.99 11.99
C GLU A 97 14.42 14.12 11.74
N THR A 98 13.13 13.80 11.87
CA THR A 98 12.09 14.78 11.64
C THR A 98 12.05 15.67 12.87
N PRO A 99 12.19 17.00 12.73
CA PRO A 99 12.02 17.89 13.87
C PRO A 99 10.59 17.70 14.38
N MET A 100 10.46 17.34 15.66
CA MET A 100 9.19 17.07 16.38
C MET A 100 8.08 18.09 16.07
N ILE A 101 8.48 19.34 15.78
CA ILE A 101 7.66 20.50 15.46
C ILE A 101 6.71 20.26 14.26
N THR A 102 7.11 19.56 13.21
CA THR A 102 6.28 19.40 11.99
C THR A 102 5.08 18.47 12.22
N SER A 103 5.18 17.49 13.12
CA SER A 103 4.05 16.62 13.50
C SER A 103 3.02 17.34 14.37
N PHE A 104 3.43 18.36 15.14
CA PHE A 104 2.52 19.14 16.00
C PHE A 104 1.71 20.19 15.22
N MET A 105 2.18 20.62 14.04
CA MET A 105 1.50 21.62 13.20
C MET A 105 0.56 21.01 12.15
N LYS A 106 0.39 19.68 12.14
CA LYS A 106 -0.53 19.02 11.22
C LYS A 106 -1.98 19.46 11.51
N PRO A 107 -2.74 19.94 10.51
CA PRO A 107 -4.13 20.33 10.73
C PRO A 107 -5.00 19.11 11.11
N PHE A 108 -6.05 19.38 11.88
CA PHE A 108 -7.10 18.40 12.15
C PHE A 108 -8.01 18.30 10.94
N VAL A 109 -8.02 17.13 10.31
CA VAL A 109 -8.88 16.86 9.14
C VAL A 109 -10.02 15.97 9.59
N ARG A 110 -11.25 16.39 9.29
CA ARG A 110 -12.46 15.67 9.71
C ARG A 110 -12.59 14.29 9.05
N LYS A 111 -12.14 14.16 7.81
CA LYS A 111 -12.30 12.93 7.02
C LYS A 111 -10.95 12.26 6.85
N VAL A 112 -10.78 11.10 7.51
CA VAL A 112 -9.55 10.31 7.51
C VAL A 112 -9.81 8.98 6.81
N LEU A 113 -8.95 8.64 5.86
CA LEU A 113 -8.89 7.37 5.16
C LEU A 113 -7.58 6.67 5.54
N ASP A 114 -7.68 5.58 6.28
CA ASP A 114 -6.52 4.76 6.67
C ASP A 114 -6.33 3.60 5.68
N VAL A 115 -5.21 3.61 4.97
CA VAL A 115 -4.82 2.60 3.97
C VAL A 115 -3.42 2.07 4.24
N ARG A 116 -2.97 2.15 5.50
CA ARG A 116 -1.70 1.55 5.92
C ARG A 116 -1.80 0.02 5.86
N GLY A 117 -0.73 -0.61 5.41
CA GLY A 117 -0.67 -2.05 5.19
C GLY A 117 -1.42 -2.55 3.95
N GLU A 118 -2.09 -1.66 3.20
CA GLU A 118 -2.76 -2.01 1.96
C GLU A 118 -1.79 -2.00 0.77
N GLU A 119 -2.04 -2.89 -0.19
CA GLU A 119 -1.23 -3.03 -1.40
C GLU A 119 -1.83 -2.24 -2.56
N CYS A 120 -0.99 -1.82 -3.52
CA CYS A 120 -1.48 -1.28 -4.78
C CYS A 120 -2.40 -2.32 -5.47
N PRO A 121 -3.60 -1.94 -5.94
CA PRO A 121 -4.11 -0.57 -6.15
C PRO A 121 -5.12 -0.06 -5.11
N VAL A 122 -5.23 -0.72 -3.96
CA VAL A 122 -6.27 -0.42 -2.96
C VAL A 122 -6.21 1.02 -2.43
N PRO A 123 -5.04 1.57 -2.00
CA PRO A 123 -4.94 2.95 -1.52
C PRO A 123 -5.47 3.99 -2.53
N GLU A 124 -5.16 3.78 -3.81
CA GLU A 124 -5.48 4.70 -4.90
C GLU A 124 -6.98 4.76 -5.16
N ILE A 125 -7.61 3.60 -5.28
CA ILE A 125 -9.05 3.46 -5.52
C ILE A 125 -9.83 4.01 -4.33
N ALA A 126 -9.39 3.73 -3.10
CA ALA A 126 -10.02 4.21 -1.89
C ALA A 126 -9.96 5.75 -1.79
N ALA A 127 -8.78 6.34 -2.01
CA ALA A 127 -8.60 7.79 -1.99
C ALA A 127 -9.47 8.47 -3.04
N LYS A 128 -9.44 8.00 -4.28
CA LYS A 128 -10.30 8.51 -5.36
C LYS A 128 -11.78 8.44 -5.01
N LYS A 129 -12.28 7.27 -4.57
CA LYS A 129 -13.71 7.09 -4.24
C LYS A 129 -14.17 8.10 -3.21
N GLU A 130 -13.32 8.44 -2.24
CA GLU A 130 -13.64 9.46 -1.26
C GLU A 130 -13.55 10.89 -1.82
N LEU A 131 -12.55 11.20 -2.65
CA LEU A 131 -12.41 12.49 -3.31
C LEU A 131 -13.54 12.77 -4.31
N THR A 132 -14.05 11.76 -5.02
CA THR A 132 -15.18 11.91 -5.96
C THR A 132 -16.46 12.34 -5.23
N LYS A 133 -16.68 11.86 -4.00
CA LYS A 133 -17.84 12.22 -3.18
C LYS A 133 -17.71 13.59 -2.51
N MET A 134 -16.49 14.13 -2.44
CA MET A 134 -16.21 15.40 -1.76
C MET A 134 -16.55 16.60 -2.63
N ARG A 135 -16.85 17.72 -1.98
CA ARG A 135 -17.04 19.02 -2.63
C ARG A 135 -15.72 19.81 -2.63
N PRO A 136 -15.52 20.74 -3.57
CA PRO A 136 -14.42 21.70 -3.49
C PRO A 136 -14.40 22.42 -2.14
N GLY A 137 -13.22 22.57 -1.55
CA GLY A 137 -13.00 23.12 -0.22
C GLY A 137 -12.99 22.08 0.91
N GLU A 138 -13.37 20.82 0.65
CA GLU A 138 -13.27 19.74 1.65
C GLU A 138 -11.88 19.08 1.63
N GLU A 139 -11.43 18.61 2.79
CA GLU A 139 -10.13 17.97 2.99
C GLU A 139 -10.27 16.46 3.27
N LEU A 140 -9.31 15.68 2.75
CA LEU A 140 -9.15 14.25 3.01
C LEU A 140 -7.74 13.99 3.53
N GLU A 141 -7.63 13.37 4.69
CA GLU A 141 -6.36 12.84 5.20
C GLU A 141 -6.25 11.37 4.83
N VAL A 142 -5.21 11.00 4.08
CA VAL A 142 -4.89 9.63 3.71
C VAL A 142 -3.67 9.17 4.51
N LEU A 143 -3.82 8.14 5.34
CA LEU A 143 -2.72 7.55 6.09
C LEU A 143 -2.14 6.39 5.28
N VAL A 144 -0.86 6.45 4.94
CA VAL A 144 -0.19 5.47 4.09
C VAL A 144 1.22 5.17 4.58
N ASP A 145 1.65 3.93 4.51
CA ASP A 145 2.96 3.46 5.02
C ASP A 145 3.87 2.90 3.91
N HIS A 146 3.46 3.06 2.64
CA HIS A 146 4.21 2.57 1.48
C HIS A 146 4.87 3.70 0.68
N PRO A 147 6.21 3.71 0.54
CA PRO A 147 6.94 4.73 -0.22
C PRO A 147 6.40 4.96 -1.64
N ALA A 148 6.09 3.91 -2.40
CA ALA A 148 5.58 4.08 -3.77
C ALA A 148 4.24 4.82 -3.82
N ALA A 149 3.38 4.60 -2.83
CA ALA A 149 2.12 5.32 -2.74
C ALA A 149 2.35 6.80 -2.40
N VAL A 150 3.35 7.09 -1.56
CA VAL A 150 3.72 8.45 -1.12
C VAL A 150 4.40 9.24 -2.22
N ASP A 151 5.40 8.66 -2.89
CA ASP A 151 6.28 9.36 -3.81
C ASP A 151 5.68 9.54 -5.20
N VAL A 152 4.72 8.67 -5.54
CA VAL A 152 4.20 8.56 -6.91
C VAL A 152 2.68 8.56 -6.92
N THR A 153 2.04 7.56 -6.32
CA THR A 153 0.61 7.29 -6.56
C THR A 153 -0.29 8.41 -6.04
N LEU A 154 -0.20 8.76 -4.76
CA LEU A 154 -1.06 9.78 -4.15
C LEU A 154 -0.83 11.19 -4.72
N PRO A 155 0.42 11.63 -5.03
CA PRO A 155 0.65 12.86 -5.78
C PRO A 155 -0.07 12.89 -7.13
N GLU A 156 -0.04 11.81 -7.92
CA GLU A 156 -0.72 11.78 -9.21
C GLU A 156 -2.24 11.73 -9.07
N VAL A 157 -2.78 11.01 -8.06
CA VAL A 157 -4.21 11.09 -7.71
C VAL A 157 -4.62 12.50 -7.35
N ALA A 158 -3.83 13.21 -6.53
CA ALA A 158 -4.14 14.57 -6.13
C ALA A 158 -4.19 15.50 -7.36
N LYS A 159 -3.23 15.39 -8.28
CA LYS A 159 -3.25 16.13 -9.56
C LYS A 159 -4.48 15.81 -10.38
N LEU A 160 -4.77 14.53 -10.58
CA LEU A 160 -5.92 14.07 -11.35
C LEU A 160 -7.24 14.55 -10.76
N MET A 161 -7.37 14.52 -9.44
CA MET A 161 -8.58 14.94 -8.72
C MET A 161 -8.63 16.44 -8.45
N ASN A 162 -7.74 17.23 -9.07
CA ASN A 162 -7.63 18.67 -8.92
C ASN A 162 -7.56 19.09 -7.44
N CYS A 163 -6.61 18.49 -6.72
CA CYS A 163 -6.36 18.71 -5.31
C CYS A 163 -5.00 19.36 -5.10
N LYS A 164 -4.91 20.28 -4.13
CA LYS A 164 -3.64 20.62 -3.49
C LYS A 164 -3.37 19.61 -2.40
N TYR A 165 -2.11 19.27 -2.14
CA TYR A 165 -1.79 18.36 -1.06
C TYR A 165 -0.58 18.81 -0.23
N GLU A 166 -0.53 18.29 1.00
CA GLU A 166 0.58 18.42 1.93
C GLU A 166 0.89 17.07 2.56
N MET A 167 2.16 16.83 2.86
CA MET A 167 2.64 15.55 3.39
C MET A 167 3.31 15.77 4.74
N PHE A 168 2.95 14.94 5.71
CA PHE A 168 3.49 14.95 7.05
C PHE A 168 4.11 13.59 7.33
N ASN A 169 5.42 13.55 7.55
CA ASN A 169 6.09 12.35 8.02
C ASN A 169 5.72 12.12 9.48
N MET A 170 5.07 11.00 9.75
CA MET A 170 4.55 10.66 11.07
C MET A 170 5.45 9.66 11.82
N GLY A 171 6.61 9.32 11.24
CA GLY A 171 7.58 8.34 11.74
C GLY A 171 7.49 7.04 10.97
N ASP A 172 6.47 6.24 11.26
CA ASP A 172 6.21 4.92 10.68
C ASP A 172 5.26 4.92 9.47
N TYR A 173 4.59 6.06 9.23
CA TYR A 173 3.72 6.28 8.08
C TYR A 173 3.77 7.75 7.65
N VAL A 174 3.13 8.05 6.52
CA VAL A 174 2.94 9.40 6.01
C VAL A 174 1.45 9.75 6.09
N SER A 175 1.15 10.91 6.64
CA SER A 175 -0.17 11.53 6.54
C SER A 175 -0.18 12.44 5.31
N PHE A 176 -1.00 12.08 4.33
CA PHE A 176 -1.15 12.82 3.07
C PHE A 176 -2.49 13.56 3.09
N ILE A 177 -2.46 14.89 3.24
CA ILE A 177 -3.66 15.71 3.34
C ILE A 177 -3.95 16.33 1.98
N MET A 178 -5.14 16.07 1.43
CA MET A 178 -5.59 16.58 0.12
C MET A 178 -6.75 17.56 0.31
N LEU A 179 -6.60 18.78 -0.18
CA LEU A 179 -7.67 19.78 -0.31
C LEU A 179 -8.23 19.75 -1.74
N LYS A 180 -9.51 19.42 -1.88
CA LYS A 180 -10.16 19.40 -3.20
C LYS A 180 -10.40 20.82 -3.71
N LEU A 181 -9.89 21.16 -4.88
CA LEU A 181 -10.04 22.51 -5.46
C LEU A 181 -11.15 22.58 -6.51
N GLY A 182 -11.51 21.47 -7.13
CA GLY A 182 -12.51 21.45 -8.20
C GLY A 182 -12.83 20.05 -8.70
N ASP A 183 -13.37 19.99 -9.92
CA ASP A 183 -13.62 18.73 -10.61
C ASP A 183 -12.32 18.09 -11.10
N PRO A 184 -12.28 16.75 -11.28
CA PRO A 184 -11.12 16.06 -11.79
C PRO A 184 -10.65 16.60 -13.15
N VAL A 185 -9.33 16.64 -13.34
CA VAL A 185 -8.71 17.03 -14.60
C VAL A 185 -8.93 15.93 -15.63
N SER A 186 -9.72 16.22 -16.66
CA SER A 186 -9.89 15.32 -17.80
C SER A 186 -8.77 15.55 -18.82
N ASN A 187 -8.00 14.51 -19.12
CA ASN A 187 -7.03 14.54 -20.21
C ASN A 187 -7.61 13.87 -21.47
N VAL A 188 -7.96 14.69 -22.46
CA VAL A 188 -8.59 14.23 -23.72
C VAL A 188 -7.73 13.18 -24.42
N ARG A 189 -6.40 13.32 -24.38
CA ARG A 189 -5.46 12.37 -24.99
C ARG A 189 -5.56 10.99 -24.34
N TYR A 190 -5.69 10.91 -23.02
CA TYR A 190 -5.82 9.63 -22.32
C TYR A 190 -7.15 8.96 -22.61
N VAL A 191 -8.23 9.73 -22.62
CA VAL A 191 -9.58 9.25 -22.97
C VAL A 191 -9.61 8.72 -24.40
N GLU A 192 -9.02 9.45 -25.35
CA GLU A 192 -8.94 9.05 -26.75
C GLU A 192 -8.11 7.77 -26.92
N ALA A 193 -6.92 7.70 -26.31
CA ALA A 193 -6.07 6.52 -26.36
C ALA A 193 -6.77 5.27 -25.83
N LEU A 194 -7.53 5.39 -24.72
CA LEU A 194 -8.29 4.26 -24.17
C LEU A 194 -9.46 3.87 -25.08
N LYS A 195 -10.13 4.84 -25.73
CA LYS A 195 -11.22 4.58 -26.68
C LYS A 195 -10.71 3.89 -27.96
N THR A 196 -9.62 4.37 -28.54
CA THR A 196 -9.08 3.87 -29.81
C THR A 196 -8.11 2.70 -29.67
N ARG A 197 -7.64 2.44 -28.44
CA ARG A 197 -6.58 1.49 -28.10
C ARG A 197 -5.23 1.82 -28.77
N GLN A 198 -5.01 3.08 -29.14
CA GLN A 198 -3.80 3.54 -29.82
C GLN A 198 -2.88 4.32 -28.88
N GLY A 199 -1.56 4.18 -29.08
CA GLY A 199 -0.55 4.92 -28.32
C GLY A 199 -0.40 4.52 -26.85
N ILE A 200 -1.15 3.51 -26.38
CA ILE A 200 -1.11 3.01 -25.00
C ILE A 200 0.31 2.60 -24.57
N PRO A 201 1.11 1.84 -25.36
CA PRO A 201 2.46 1.44 -24.95
C PRO A 201 3.37 2.61 -24.56
N GLU A 202 3.26 3.73 -25.27
CA GLU A 202 4.03 4.95 -24.96
C GLU A 202 3.45 5.70 -23.77
N LEU A 203 2.12 5.76 -23.65
CA LEU A 203 1.45 6.37 -22.52
C LEU A 203 1.69 5.64 -21.20
N MET A 204 2.00 4.33 -21.20
CA MET A 204 2.39 3.59 -19.99
C MET A 204 3.67 4.14 -19.32
N LYS A 205 4.44 4.99 -20.00
CA LYS A 205 5.60 5.69 -19.44
C LYS A 205 5.20 6.96 -18.68
N ASP A 206 3.99 7.45 -18.87
CA ASP A 206 3.44 8.65 -18.25
C ASP A 206 2.69 8.29 -16.96
N MET A 207 3.14 8.83 -15.82
CA MET A 207 2.52 8.56 -14.52
C MET A 207 1.12 9.14 -14.39
N GLY A 208 0.82 10.22 -15.12
CA GLY A 208 -0.54 10.76 -15.20
C GLY A 208 -1.50 9.80 -15.91
N PHE A 209 -1.01 9.07 -16.92
CA PHE A 209 -1.81 8.03 -17.58
C PHE A 209 -2.05 6.83 -16.65
N MET A 210 -1.04 6.43 -15.87
CA MET A 210 -1.20 5.36 -14.87
C MET A 210 -2.28 5.69 -13.84
N ALA A 211 -2.24 6.89 -13.27
CA ALA A 211 -3.26 7.36 -12.34
C ALA A 211 -4.64 7.46 -13.02
N PHE A 212 -4.68 7.91 -14.27
CA PHE A 212 -5.90 7.91 -15.08
C PHE A 212 -6.47 6.49 -15.25
N LEU A 213 -5.64 5.47 -15.51
CA LEU A 213 -6.12 4.09 -15.62
C LEU A 213 -6.76 3.61 -14.33
N TYR A 214 -6.12 3.81 -13.17
CA TYR A 214 -6.75 3.48 -11.88
C TYR A 214 -8.01 4.31 -11.59
N SER A 215 -8.13 5.48 -12.21
CA SER A 215 -9.37 6.26 -12.17
C SER A 215 -10.46 5.71 -13.08
N VAL A 216 -10.15 5.03 -14.16
CA VAL A 216 -11.16 4.43 -15.03
C VAL A 216 -11.54 3.04 -14.52
N PHE A 217 -10.57 2.25 -14.07
CA PHE A 217 -10.75 0.87 -13.63
C PHE A 217 -10.76 0.78 -12.09
N ASP A 218 -11.90 1.09 -11.47
CA ASP A 218 -11.99 1.25 -10.00
C ASP A 218 -12.75 0.11 -9.27
N LYS A 219 -13.10 -0.95 -10.00
CA LYS A 219 -13.80 -2.12 -9.49
C LYS A 219 -12.93 -3.37 -9.60
N ILE A 220 -12.43 -3.85 -8.46
CA ILE A 220 -11.80 -5.16 -8.36
C ILE A 220 -12.86 -6.24 -8.60
N VAL A 221 -12.69 -7.03 -9.65
CA VAL A 221 -13.60 -8.14 -10.01
C VAL A 221 -13.01 -9.51 -9.71
N LYS A 222 -11.68 -9.60 -9.57
CA LYS A 222 -10.98 -10.82 -9.20
C LYS A 222 -9.68 -10.48 -8.48
N GLN A 223 -9.32 -11.30 -7.51
CA GLN A 223 -8.05 -11.27 -6.79
C GLN A 223 -7.48 -12.68 -6.77
N VAL A 224 -6.19 -12.82 -7.09
CA VAL A 224 -5.49 -14.12 -7.13
C VAL A 224 -4.17 -13.99 -6.35
N PRO A 225 -3.94 -14.80 -5.31
CA PRO A 225 -2.63 -14.86 -4.67
C PRO A 225 -1.62 -15.52 -5.62
N VAL A 226 -0.41 -14.99 -5.65
CA VAL A 226 0.67 -15.47 -6.53
C VAL A 226 1.99 -15.59 -5.78
N ASP A 227 2.88 -16.46 -6.27
CA ASP A 227 4.29 -16.54 -5.87
C ASP A 227 5.16 -16.30 -7.11
N GLY A 228 5.31 -15.03 -7.46
CA GLY A 228 5.92 -14.56 -8.70
C GLY A 228 4.93 -14.22 -9.80
N LEU A 229 5.47 -13.69 -10.90
CA LEU A 229 4.67 -13.29 -12.06
C LEU A 229 4.87 -14.26 -13.23
N SER A 230 3.87 -14.31 -14.09
CA SER A 230 3.94 -15.02 -15.36
C SER A 230 3.03 -14.34 -16.40
N PRO A 231 3.31 -14.50 -17.71
CA PRO A 231 2.48 -13.91 -18.78
C PRO A 231 1.01 -14.34 -18.74
N GLU A 232 0.71 -15.53 -18.21
CA GLU A 232 -0.65 -16.05 -18.09
C GLU A 232 -1.52 -15.19 -17.16
N LEU A 233 -0.92 -14.46 -16.23
CA LEU A 233 -1.64 -13.54 -15.34
C LEU A 233 -2.23 -12.34 -16.10
N LEU A 234 -1.70 -12.01 -17.28
CA LEU A 234 -2.15 -10.90 -18.13
C LEU A 234 -3.29 -11.29 -19.08
N ARG A 235 -3.85 -12.49 -18.91
CA ARG A 235 -4.95 -13.03 -19.70
C ARG A 235 -6.26 -12.84 -18.94
N PHE A 236 -7.12 -11.95 -19.45
CA PHE A 236 -8.41 -11.68 -18.83
C PHE A 236 -9.41 -11.18 -19.86
N ASP A 237 -10.66 -11.61 -19.71
CA ASP A 237 -11.76 -11.31 -20.62
C ASP A 237 -12.17 -9.84 -20.55
N GLY A 238 -12.36 -9.22 -21.71
CA GLY A 238 -12.67 -7.81 -21.92
C GLY A 238 -11.57 -6.84 -21.48
N LEU A 239 -11.77 -5.55 -21.78
CA LEU A 239 -10.85 -4.49 -21.36
C LEU A 239 -10.72 -4.43 -19.84
N SER A 240 -9.50 -4.56 -19.33
CA SER A 240 -9.22 -4.71 -17.90
C SER A 240 -7.86 -4.14 -17.54
N LEU A 241 -7.76 -3.56 -16.35
CA LEU A 241 -6.49 -3.21 -15.74
C LEU A 241 -6.09 -4.33 -14.80
N VAL A 242 -4.90 -4.91 -15.02
CA VAL A 242 -4.29 -5.89 -14.13
C VAL A 242 -3.22 -5.17 -13.31
N SER A 243 -3.33 -5.23 -12.00
CA SER A 243 -2.39 -4.60 -11.07
C SER A 243 -1.94 -5.59 -10.02
N SER A 244 -0.65 -5.56 -9.69
CA SER A 244 -0.08 -6.45 -8.68
C SER A 244 1.16 -5.85 -8.05
N ALA A 245 1.30 -6.02 -6.75
CA ALA A 245 2.53 -5.70 -6.02
C ALA A 245 2.94 -6.90 -5.16
N SER A 246 4.24 -7.06 -4.92
CA SER A 246 4.71 -8.06 -3.95
C SER A 246 4.46 -7.61 -2.52
N ILE A 247 4.10 -8.57 -1.68
CA ILE A 247 4.23 -8.46 -0.23
C ILE A 247 5.72 -8.25 0.05
N GLY A 248 6.06 -7.17 0.75
CA GLY A 248 7.46 -6.78 1.00
C GLY A 248 8.09 -5.86 -0.05
N ARG A 249 7.31 -5.44 -1.07
CA ARG A 249 7.60 -4.26 -1.92
C ARG A 249 8.82 -4.44 -2.84
N GLY A 250 9.01 -5.65 -3.37
CA GLY A 250 10.12 -5.96 -4.30
C GLY A 250 9.84 -5.59 -5.76
N TRP A 251 8.56 -5.53 -6.15
CA TRP A 251 8.11 -5.27 -7.51
C TRP A 251 6.65 -4.78 -7.56
N LEU A 252 6.32 -4.07 -8.65
CA LEU A 252 4.99 -3.58 -9.01
C LEU A 252 4.72 -3.84 -10.50
N LEU A 253 3.61 -4.46 -10.82
CA LEU A 253 3.13 -4.72 -12.17
C LEU A 253 1.83 -3.95 -12.41
N VAL A 254 1.74 -3.27 -13.53
CA VAL A 254 0.48 -2.73 -14.03
C VAL A 254 0.38 -2.99 -15.53
N ALA A 255 -0.71 -3.59 -15.98
CA ALA A 255 -0.94 -3.91 -17.37
C ALA A 255 -2.38 -3.59 -17.78
N LEU A 256 -2.55 -2.97 -18.94
CA LEU A 256 -3.85 -2.83 -19.58
C LEU A 256 -3.99 -3.94 -20.62
N VAL A 257 -5.04 -4.74 -20.50
CA VAL A 257 -5.27 -5.93 -21.32
C VAL A 257 -6.70 -5.96 -21.86
N GLU A 258 -6.90 -6.56 -23.03
CA GLU A 258 -8.21 -6.73 -23.66
C GLU A 258 -8.24 -8.08 -24.40
N ASP A 259 -9.10 -9.00 -23.99
CA ASP A 259 -9.30 -10.31 -24.63
C ASP A 259 -7.99 -11.04 -24.97
N GLU A 260 -7.15 -11.27 -23.96
CA GLU A 260 -5.80 -11.88 -24.05
C GLU A 260 -4.71 -10.99 -24.65
N LYS A 261 -5.04 -9.85 -25.27
CA LYS A 261 -4.08 -8.92 -25.84
C LYS A 261 -3.55 -7.95 -24.77
N ILE A 262 -2.24 -7.86 -24.65
CA ILE A 262 -1.58 -6.83 -23.83
C ILE A 262 -1.56 -5.52 -24.65
N LEU A 263 -2.26 -4.49 -24.16
CA LEU A 263 -2.28 -3.17 -24.78
C LEU A 263 -1.12 -2.29 -24.29
N GLY A 264 -0.65 -2.52 -23.07
CA GLY A 264 0.53 -1.89 -22.50
C GLY A 264 0.82 -2.46 -21.11
N VAL A 265 2.09 -2.47 -20.73
CA VAL A 265 2.51 -2.98 -19.41
C VAL A 265 3.69 -2.19 -18.86
N MET A 266 3.69 -2.01 -17.55
CA MET A 266 4.77 -1.47 -16.76
C MET A 266 5.12 -2.48 -15.67
N LEU A 267 6.41 -2.76 -15.53
CA LEU A 267 6.96 -3.58 -14.45
C LEU A 267 8.05 -2.79 -13.75
N VAL A 268 7.89 -2.58 -12.45
CA VAL A 268 8.91 -2.00 -11.58
C VAL A 268 9.53 -3.15 -10.79
N MET A 269 10.85 -3.25 -10.79
CA MET A 269 11.61 -4.19 -9.98
C MET A 269 12.86 -3.50 -9.44
N ARG A 270 13.05 -3.50 -8.13
CA ARG A 270 14.17 -2.77 -7.49
C ARG A 270 14.16 -1.30 -7.97
N GLU A 271 15.28 -0.79 -8.50
CA GLU A 271 15.40 0.57 -9.07
C GLU A 271 15.13 0.65 -10.58
N GLN A 272 14.70 -0.46 -11.21
CA GLN A 272 14.45 -0.50 -12.64
C GLN A 272 12.95 -0.43 -12.93
N ARG A 273 12.60 0.37 -13.91
CA ARG A 273 11.27 0.40 -14.51
C ARG A 273 11.39 -0.09 -15.95
N LEU A 274 10.60 -1.10 -16.27
CA LEU A 274 10.53 -1.76 -17.56
C LEU A 274 9.15 -1.53 -18.14
N TRP A 275 9.07 -1.49 -19.46
CA TRP A 275 7.81 -1.25 -20.17
C TRP A 275 7.64 -2.23 -21.33
N ASN A 276 6.39 -2.58 -21.61
CA ASN A 276 5.98 -3.35 -22.78
C ASN A 276 6.83 -4.62 -22.96
N GLU A 277 7.49 -4.82 -24.10
CA GLU A 277 8.26 -6.03 -24.41
C GLU A 277 9.35 -6.32 -23.36
N ASP A 278 10.03 -5.29 -22.86
CA ASP A 278 11.04 -5.43 -21.80
C ASP A 278 10.39 -5.93 -20.50
N ALA A 279 9.23 -5.39 -20.13
CA ALA A 279 8.50 -5.87 -18.95
C ALA A 279 8.02 -7.31 -19.12
N ILE A 280 7.45 -7.65 -20.28
CA ILE A 280 6.91 -9.00 -20.58
C ILE A 280 8.02 -10.05 -20.50
N SER A 281 9.18 -9.78 -21.09
CA SER A 281 10.33 -10.70 -21.08
C SER A 281 10.92 -10.96 -19.69
N HIS A 282 10.56 -10.14 -18.69
CA HIS A 282 11.02 -10.27 -17.31
C HIS A 282 9.99 -10.89 -16.36
N LEU A 283 8.72 -11.06 -16.75
CA LEU A 283 7.66 -11.56 -15.85
C LEU A 283 8.04 -12.88 -15.18
N ASN A 284 8.47 -13.88 -15.95
CA ASN A 284 8.85 -15.20 -15.42
C ASN A 284 10.07 -15.18 -14.47
N LYS A 285 10.86 -14.10 -14.49
CA LYS A 285 12.01 -13.90 -13.60
C LYS A 285 11.60 -13.26 -12.28
N VAL A 286 10.38 -12.73 -12.18
CA VAL A 286 9.87 -12.11 -10.96
C VAL A 286 9.42 -13.20 -9.99
N LYS A 287 9.97 -13.14 -8.78
CA LYS A 287 9.64 -14.03 -7.66
C LYS A 287 9.13 -13.20 -6.48
N GLY A 288 8.43 -13.86 -5.58
CA GLY A 288 7.90 -13.25 -4.36
C GLY A 288 6.38 -13.30 -4.32
N ILE A 289 5.87 -13.39 -3.10
CA ILE A 289 4.44 -13.54 -2.82
C ILE A 289 3.75 -12.19 -3.07
N GLY A 290 2.56 -12.21 -3.66
CA GLY A 290 1.77 -11.03 -3.92
C GLY A 290 0.32 -11.35 -4.25
N ASN A 291 -0.45 -10.31 -4.57
CA ASN A 291 -1.81 -10.46 -5.08
C ASN A 291 -1.89 -9.83 -6.47
N VAL A 292 -2.52 -10.53 -7.42
CA VAL A 292 -2.92 -9.97 -8.70
C VAL A 292 -4.38 -9.57 -8.63
N PHE A 293 -4.65 -8.30 -8.87
CA PHE A 293 -5.97 -7.71 -8.93
C PHE A 293 -6.35 -7.48 -10.39
N TYR A 294 -7.56 -7.89 -10.75
CA TYR A 294 -8.17 -7.62 -12.04
C TYR A 294 -9.27 -6.59 -11.84
N LEU A 295 -9.16 -5.47 -12.55
CA LEU A 295 -10.00 -4.32 -12.39
C LEU A 295 -10.80 -4.01 -13.66
N LYS A 296 -12.05 -3.65 -13.46
CA LYS A 296 -13.00 -3.20 -14.49
C LYS A 296 -13.44 -1.77 -14.20
N SER A 297 -13.84 -1.06 -15.25
CA SER A 297 -14.59 0.20 -15.16
C SER A 297 -16.01 -0.01 -14.66
#